data_AF-A0A920J7Q1-F1
#
_entry.id   AF-A0A920J7Q1-F1
#
_cell.length_a   1.000
_cell.length_b   1.000
_cell.length_c   1.000
_cell.angle_alpha   90.00
_cell.angle_beta   90.00
_cell.angle_gamma   90.00
#
_symmetry.space_group_name_H-M   'P 1'
#
loop_
_entity.id
_entity.type
_entity.pdbx_description
1 polymer ?
#
loop_
_entity_poly.entity_id
_entity_poly.type
_entity_poly.pdbx_seq_one_letter_code
_entity_poly.pdbx_strand_id
1 'polypeptide(L)' 'MEEIYIPLDSLKVETDVLNRAHGSALFTRGETQGISSCNTCSPRDAQRLESLMGRT' A
#
# COMPACT_ATOMS: atom_id res chain seq x y z
N MET A 1 13.67 -12.25 35.17
CA MET A 1 13.63 -12.34 33.70
C MET A 1 13.24 -10.96 33.22
N GLU A 2 14.17 -10.22 32.60
CA GLU A 2 13.83 -8.92 32.01
C GLU A 2 13.16 -9.18 30.66
N GLU A 3 11.94 -8.69 30.48
CA GLU A 3 11.32 -8.68 29.16
C GLU A 3 12.07 -7.70 28.26
N ILE A 4 12.56 -8.20 27.13
CA ILE A 4 13.23 -7.37 26.12
C ILE A 4 12.15 -6.55 25.40
N TYR A 5 12.07 -5.25 25.72
CA TYR A 5 11.24 -4.31 24.99
C TYR A 5 11.99 -3.80 23.74
N ILE A 6 11.41 -4.02 22.57
CA ILE A 6 11.92 -3.48 21.30
C ILE A 6 11.04 -2.29 20.93
N PRO A 7 11.56 -1.04 20.96
CA PRO A 7 10.77 0.13 20.60
C PRO A 7 10.42 0.09 19.10
N LEU A 8 9.19 0.46 18.77
CA LEU A 8 8.77 0.69 17.39
C LEU A 8 9.07 2.14 17.03
N ASP A 9 9.65 2.37 15.84
CA ASP A 9 9.80 3.72 15.30
C ASP A 9 8.45 4.42 15.09
N SER A 10 8.49 5.74 15.01
CA SER A 10 7.32 6.57 14.73
C SER A 10 6.67 6.19 13.40
N LEU A 11 5.35 5.97 13.43
CA LEU A 11 4.52 5.78 12.25
C LEU A 11 3.79 7.09 11.93
N LYS A 12 3.99 7.61 10.71
CA LYS A 12 3.25 8.75 10.17
C LYS A 12 2.51 8.34 8.91
N VAL A 13 1.27 8.82 8.77
CA VAL A 13 0.44 8.60 7.57
C VAL A 13 -0.19 9.92 7.16
N GLU A 14 -0.12 10.23 5.88
CA GLU A 14 -0.80 11.37 5.24
C GLU A 14 -1.63 10.84 4.08
N THR A 15 -2.89 11.25 3.97
CA THR A 15 -3.80 10.87 2.88
C THR A 15 -4.02 12.03 1.94
N ASP A 16 -4.48 11.75 0.71
CA ASP A 16 -4.80 12.77 -0.30
C ASP A 16 -3.58 13.61 -0.74
N VAL A 17 -2.40 12.99 -0.77
CA VAL A 17 -1.13 13.62 -1.15
C VAL A 17 -0.93 13.79 -2.66
N LEU A 18 -1.72 13.09 -3.50
CA LEU A 18 -1.71 13.19 -4.96
C LEU A 18 -3.04 13.74 -5.49
N ASN A 19 -3.00 14.99 -5.96
CA ASN A 19 -4.18 15.77 -6.43
C ASN A 19 -5.11 15.11 -7.47
N ARG A 20 -4.66 14.06 -8.18
CA ARG A 20 -5.43 13.45 -9.28
C ARG A 20 -5.69 11.95 -9.10
N ALA A 21 -5.11 11.34 -8.08
CA ALA A 21 -5.38 9.93 -7.80
C ALA A 21 -6.80 9.79 -7.23
N HIS A 22 -7.49 8.68 -7.48
CA HIS A 22 -8.79 8.45 -6.81
C HIS A 22 -8.61 8.27 -5.29
N GLY A 23 -7.47 7.73 -4.87
CA GLY A 23 -7.00 7.76 -3.50
C GLY A 23 -5.48 7.74 -3.46
N SER A 24 -4.88 8.33 -2.43
CA SER A 24 -3.42 8.29 -2.23
C SER A 24 -3.05 8.37 -0.76
N ALA A 25 -1.91 7.79 -0.41
CA ALA A 25 -1.33 7.87 0.93
C ALA A 25 0.20 7.87 0.89
N LEU A 26 0.81 8.66 1.78
CA LEU A 26 2.23 8.62 2.09
C LEU A 26 2.39 8.00 3.48
N PHE A 27 3.13 6.89 3.58
CA PHE A 27 3.47 6.27 4.85
C PHE A 27 4.96 6.46 5.15
N THR A 28 5.28 6.74 6.40
CA THR A 28 6.66 6.81 6.89
C THR A 28 6.78 6.04 8.20
N ARG A 29 7.77 5.16 8.28
CA ARG A 29 8.14 4.42 9.49
C ARG A 29 9.66 4.40 9.63
N GLY A 30 10.17 5.14 10.61
CA GLY A 30 11.60 5.41 10.71
C GLY A 30 12.11 6.03 9.40
N GLU A 31 13.12 5.41 8.80
CA GLU A 31 13.69 5.83 7.51
C GLU A 31 12.93 5.27 6.29
N THR A 32 12.05 4.28 6.49
CA THR A 32 11.28 3.70 5.38
C THR A 32 10.10 4.60 5.03
N GLN A 33 10.07 5.07 3.79
CA GLN A 33 8.95 5.84 3.26
C GLN A 33 8.44 5.21 1.97
N GLY A 34 7.12 5.16 1.83
CA GLY A 34 6.48 4.72 0.60
C GLY A 34 5.22 5.51 0.31
N ILE A 35 4.98 5.73 -0.97
CA ILE A 35 3.75 6.34 -1.47
C ILE A 35 2.91 5.27 -2.15
N SER A 36 1.61 5.31 -1.91
CA SER A 36 0.62 4.47 -2.58
C SER A 36 -0.43 5.33 -3.26
N SER A 37 -0.90 4.86 -4.41
CA SER A 37 -2.05 5.43 -5.12
C SER A 37 -3.05 4.32 -5.39
N CYS A 38 -4.33 4.65 -5.31
CA CYS A 38 -5.44 3.75 -5.58
C CYS A 38 -6.15 4.25 -6.83
N ASN A 39 -6.40 3.33 -7.76
CA ASN A 39 -7.19 3.57 -8.96
C ASN A 39 -8.47 2.74 -8.88
N THR A 40 -9.59 3.34 -9.23
CA THR A 40 -10.90 2.67 -9.32
C THR A 40 -11.22 2.50 -10.80
N CYS A 41 -11.45 1.27 -11.23
CA CYS A 41 -11.73 0.96 -12.63
C CYS A 41 -12.88 -0.04 -12.75
N SER A 42 -13.30 -0.31 -13.98
CA SER A 42 -14.35 -1.30 -14.23
C SER A 42 -13.78 -2.72 -14.15
N PRO A 43 -14.61 -3.76 -13.97
CA PRO A 43 -14.14 -5.16 -14.01
C PRO A 43 -13.47 -5.55 -15.33
N ARG A 44 -13.69 -4.79 -16.41
CA ARG A 44 -13.06 -5.04 -17.72
C ARG A 44 -11.57 -4.71 -17.73
N ASP A 45 -11.12 -3.87 -16.80
CA ASP A 45 -9.73 -3.41 -16.67
C ASP A 45 -8.90 -4.33 -15.77
N ALA A 46 -9.54 -5.32 -15.15
CA ALA A 46 -8.86 -6.33 -14.35
C ALA A 46 -7.88 -7.14 -15.21
N GLN A 47 -6.69 -7.39 -14.68
CA GLN A 47 -5.72 -8.25 -15.32
C GLN A 47 -6.29 -9.67 -15.41
N ARG A 48 -6.40 -10.20 -16.65
CA ARG A 48 -6.66 -11.62 -16.86
C ARG A 48 -5.35 -12.38 -16.74
N LEU A 49 -5.32 -13.35 -15.82
CA LEU A 49 -4.17 -14.24 -15.64
C LEU A 49 -4.47 -15.58 -16.31
N GLU A 50 -3.56 -16.01 -17.18
CA GLU A 50 -3.52 -17.40 -17.64
C GLU A 50 -2.63 -18.17 -16.69
N SER A 51 -3.18 -19.19 -16.02
CA SER A 51 -2.37 -20.15 -15.29
C SER A 51 -2.14 -21.40 -16.14
N LEU A 52 -1.20 -22.25 -15.72
CA LEU A 52 -0.99 -23.55 -16.37
C LEU A 52 -2.25 -24.44 -16.37
N MET A 53 -3.16 -24.22 -15.42
CA MET A 53 -4.44 -24.94 -15.29
C MET A 53 -5.58 -24.26 -16.07
N GLY A 54 -5.29 -23.19 -16.83
CA GLY A 54 -6.27 -22.37 -17.56
C GLY A 54 -6.58 -21.05 -16.86
N ARG A 55 -7.64 -20.37 -17.35
CA ARG A 55 -8.15 -19.13 -16.78
C ARG A 55 -8.90 -19.40 -15.47
N THR A 56 -8.57 -18.65 -14.43
CA THR A 56 -9.46 -18.39 -13.29
C THR A 56 -10.12 -17.04 -13.46
#